data_AF-A0A1B9LWG2-F1
#
_entry.id   AF-A0A1B9LWG2-F1
#
_cell.length_a   1.000
_cell.length_b   1.000
_cell.length_c   1.000
_cell.angle_alpha   90.00
_cell.angle_beta   90.00
_cell.angle_gamma   90.00
#
_symmetry.space_group_name_H-M   'P 1'
#
loop_
_entity.id
_entity.type
_entity.pdbx_description
1 polymer ?
#
loop_
_entity_poly.entity_id
_entity_poly.type
_entity_poly.pdbx_seq_one_letter_code
_entity_poly.pdbx_strand_id
1 'polypeptide(L)'
;MGADGLYFDILNTSVQDLSQLTWSPVEYDGIKVTAHWTRPDQRDNWIKDKGQFVVRVWLNGPNSREYSNPNPGGIHKPNLPHTFVLEGKDASGRVMVKYGFELRQWFVNRGRQHANFFDQKKWCESLGYRLPLVKELTNAFARSRTDTMAGATPNSSGNNYHRRIGGGFFSEWGNMKDYVDADFTYRSWTSEVVKGYSQFPYSVSIDTGHIGSNQDRTFYTNVDCTTP
;
A
#
# COMPACT_ATOMS: atom_id res chain seq x y z
N MET A 1 0.00 0.76 6.93
CA MET A 1 0.82 1.24 5.78
C MET A 1 -0.02 2.12 4.87
N GLY A 2 0.55 2.97 4.01
CA GLY A 2 -0.21 3.80 3.06
C GLY A 2 0.57 4.16 1.80
N ALA A 3 -0.14 4.62 0.78
CA ALA A 3 0.39 5.16 -0.48
C ALA A 3 -0.65 6.11 -1.11
N ASP A 4 -0.21 6.92 -2.07
CA ASP A 4 -1.09 7.82 -2.80
C ASP A 4 -2.12 7.03 -3.63
N GLY A 5 -3.37 7.48 -3.62
CA GLY A 5 -4.47 6.87 -4.39
C GLY A 5 -5.14 5.68 -3.72
N LEU A 6 -4.67 5.22 -2.56
CA LEU A 6 -5.33 4.16 -1.81
C LEU A 6 -6.58 4.66 -1.08
N TYR A 7 -7.54 3.77 -0.90
CA TYR A 7 -8.73 4.04 -0.12
C TYR A 7 -9.24 2.79 0.61
N PHE A 8 -10.03 3.00 1.65
CA PHE A 8 -10.79 1.93 2.29
C PHE A 8 -12.19 2.43 2.66
N ASP A 9 -13.11 1.49 2.81
CA ASP A 9 -14.52 1.79 3.00
C ASP A 9 -14.96 1.38 4.42
N ILE A 10 -15.63 2.30 5.10
CA ILE A 10 -16.23 2.05 6.41
C ILE A 10 -17.69 1.66 6.18
N LEU A 11 -18.01 0.41 6.52
CA LEU A 11 -19.36 -0.14 6.47
C LEU A 11 -20.10 0.08 7.78
N ASN A 12 -21.40 0.35 7.68
CA ASN A 12 -22.41 0.10 8.70
C ASN A 12 -21.94 0.39 10.13
N THR A 13 -21.65 1.66 10.43
CA THR A 13 -21.49 2.05 11.82
C THR A 13 -22.86 1.93 12.48
N SER A 14 -22.95 1.33 13.66
CA SER A 14 -24.17 1.28 14.50
C SER A 14 -24.66 2.67 14.97
N VAL A 15 -24.13 3.73 14.35
CA VAL A 15 -24.37 5.14 14.57
C VAL A 15 -25.36 5.62 13.50
N GLN A 16 -26.26 6.51 13.92
CA GLN A 16 -27.16 7.31 13.09
C GLN A 16 -26.67 7.57 11.65
N ASP A 17 -27.63 7.54 10.73
CA ASP A 17 -27.49 7.80 9.29
C ASP A 17 -26.27 8.64 8.91
N LEU A 18 -25.18 7.95 8.53
CA LEU A 18 -23.90 8.55 8.15
C LEU A 18 -24.04 9.52 6.95
N SER A 19 -25.15 9.43 6.20
CA SER A 19 -25.44 10.37 5.09
C SER A 19 -25.63 11.81 5.55
N GLN A 20 -25.97 12.02 6.83
CA GLN A 20 -26.18 13.35 7.41
C GLN A 20 -24.88 13.94 7.99
N LEU A 21 -23.79 13.18 7.98
CA LEU A 21 -22.52 13.61 8.57
C LEU A 21 -21.62 14.27 7.53
N THR A 22 -21.06 15.41 7.93
CA THR A 22 -19.99 16.07 7.20
C THR A 22 -18.63 15.65 7.76
N TRP A 23 -17.72 15.27 6.89
CA TRP A 23 -16.38 14.83 7.25
C TRP A 23 -15.35 15.87 6.76
N SER A 24 -14.62 16.47 7.71
CA SER A 24 -13.56 17.40 7.36
C SER A 24 -12.29 16.63 6.97
N PRO A 25 -11.56 17.05 5.93
CA PRO A 25 -10.27 16.45 5.60
C PRO A 25 -9.27 16.73 6.73
N VAL A 26 -8.35 15.79 6.93
CA VAL A 26 -7.21 15.95 7.84
C VAL A 26 -5.91 15.82 7.05
N GLU A 27 -4.89 16.57 7.44
CA GLU A 27 -3.60 16.56 6.74
C GLU A 27 -2.47 16.54 7.75
N TYR A 28 -1.50 15.66 7.50
CA TYR A 28 -0.30 15.57 8.31
C TYR A 28 0.88 15.25 7.41
N ASP A 29 1.89 16.11 7.47
CA ASP A 29 3.19 15.91 6.83
C ASP A 29 3.12 15.50 5.35
N GLY A 30 2.28 16.20 4.59
CA GLY A 30 2.06 15.98 3.16
C GLY A 30 1.10 14.84 2.83
N ILE A 31 0.56 14.12 3.82
CA ILE A 31 -0.51 13.13 3.64
C ILE A 31 -1.84 13.77 4.00
N LYS A 32 -2.72 13.91 3.01
CA LYS A 32 -4.10 14.35 3.14
C LYS A 32 -5.03 13.13 3.12
N VAL A 33 -5.90 13.08 4.12
CA VAL A 33 -6.96 12.07 4.24
C VAL A 33 -8.29 12.75 4.07
N THR A 34 -9.11 12.26 3.14
CA THR A 34 -10.47 12.73 2.91
C THR A 34 -11.45 11.59 3.15
N ALA A 35 -12.68 11.92 3.54
CA ALA A 35 -13.74 10.94 3.70
C ALA A 35 -15.03 11.46 3.08
N HIS A 36 -15.70 10.62 2.28
CA HIS A 36 -16.96 10.98 1.63
C HIS A 36 -17.97 9.85 1.72
N TRP A 37 -19.22 10.23 1.94
CA TRP A 37 -20.36 9.34 1.76
C TRP A 37 -20.60 9.13 0.26
N THR A 38 -20.33 7.92 -0.23
CA THR A 38 -20.37 7.60 -1.66
C THR A 38 -20.92 6.20 -1.89
N ARG A 39 -21.24 5.91 -3.16
CA ARG A 39 -21.47 4.54 -3.61
C ARG A 39 -20.12 3.91 -4.00
N PRO A 40 -19.95 2.60 -3.76
CA PRO A 40 -18.85 1.84 -4.32
C PRO A 40 -18.82 1.92 -5.85
N ASP A 41 -17.62 1.92 -6.40
CA ASP A 41 -17.37 1.80 -7.82
C ASP A 41 -17.74 0.41 -8.34
N GLN A 42 -17.98 0.33 -9.65
CA GLN A 42 -18.24 -0.94 -10.33
C GLN A 42 -17.08 -1.94 -10.16
N ARG A 43 -15.86 -1.43 -9.99
CA ARG A 43 -14.63 -2.23 -9.84
C ARG A 43 -14.42 -2.78 -8.43
N ASP A 44 -15.21 -2.35 -7.45
CA ASP A 44 -15.04 -2.73 -6.05
C ASP A 44 -15.56 -4.14 -5.77
N ASN A 45 -14.77 -5.16 -6.11
CA ASN A 45 -15.20 -6.56 -6.05
C ASN A 45 -15.54 -7.05 -4.63
N TRP A 46 -15.13 -6.32 -3.60
CA TRP A 46 -15.40 -6.64 -2.21
C TRP A 46 -16.88 -6.46 -1.82
N ILE A 47 -17.63 -5.63 -2.54
CA ILE A 47 -19.07 -5.37 -2.30
C ILE A 47 -19.90 -5.67 -3.53
N LYS A 48 -20.87 -6.58 -3.36
CA LYS A 48 -21.79 -7.01 -4.43
C LYS A 48 -22.90 -5.98 -4.66
N ASP A 49 -23.49 -5.45 -3.59
CA ASP A 49 -24.55 -4.46 -3.68
C ASP A 49 -23.97 -3.06 -3.91
N LYS A 50 -23.95 -2.62 -5.17
CA LYS A 50 -23.52 -1.27 -5.57
C LYS A 50 -24.54 -0.17 -5.22
N GLY A 51 -25.70 -0.57 -4.68
CA GLY A 51 -26.70 0.32 -4.13
C GLY A 51 -26.38 0.82 -2.73
N GLN A 52 -25.58 0.05 -1.97
CA GLN A 52 -25.20 0.37 -0.60
C GLN A 52 -24.20 1.53 -0.58
N PHE A 53 -24.46 2.53 0.27
CA PHE A 53 -23.50 3.60 0.51
C PHE A 53 -22.46 3.21 1.56
N VAL A 54 -21.29 3.82 1.43
CA VAL A 54 -20.14 3.65 2.33
C VAL A 54 -19.53 5.02 2.63
N VAL A 55 -18.82 5.12 3.76
CA VAL A 55 -17.86 6.22 3.94
C VAL A 55 -16.54 5.74 3.38
N ARG A 56 -16.16 6.25 2.20
CA ARG A 56 -14.87 5.98 1.60
C ARG A 56 -13.83 6.95 2.14
N VAL A 57 -12.71 6.43 2.60
CA VAL A 57 -11.57 7.20 3.10
C VAL A 57 -10.42 7.10 2.10
N TRP A 58 -9.99 8.21 1.51
CA TRP A 58 -8.87 8.27 0.58
C TRP A 58 -7.59 8.75 1.26
N LEU A 59 -6.46 8.21 0.81
CA LEU A 59 -5.13 8.65 1.15
C LEU A 59 -4.51 9.33 -0.07
N ASN A 60 -4.18 10.61 0.09
CA ASN A 60 -3.43 11.38 -0.90
C ASN A 60 -2.13 11.86 -0.28
N GLY A 61 -1.02 11.73 -0.97
CA GLY A 61 0.25 12.13 -0.40
C GLY A 61 1.43 12.10 -1.36
N PRO A 62 2.66 12.12 -0.83
CA PRO A 62 3.86 12.17 -1.65
C PRO A 62 3.90 11.00 -2.64
N ASN A 63 4.08 11.33 -3.91
CA ASN A 63 4.19 10.39 -5.01
C ASN A 63 5.22 10.92 -6.03
N SER A 64 5.63 10.09 -6.98
CA SER A 64 6.48 10.50 -8.09
C SER A 64 5.77 10.22 -9.40
N ARG A 65 5.38 11.27 -10.13
CA ARG A 65 4.79 11.15 -11.48
C ARG A 65 5.84 11.05 -12.59
N GLU A 66 7.12 11.16 -12.23
CA GLU A 66 8.25 11.04 -13.15
C GLU A 66 8.71 9.58 -13.32
N TYR A 67 7.80 8.71 -13.79
CA TYR A 67 8.06 7.27 -13.91
C TYR A 67 9.23 6.94 -14.86
N SER A 68 9.31 7.65 -15.99
CA SER A 68 10.32 7.44 -17.03
C SER A 68 11.68 8.07 -16.72
N ASN A 69 11.74 9.03 -15.79
CA ASN A 69 13.01 9.61 -15.37
C ASN A 69 13.71 8.60 -14.44
N PRO A 70 14.95 8.16 -14.72
CA PRO A 70 15.70 7.28 -13.82
C PRO A 70 16.13 7.97 -12.53
N ASN A 71 16.18 9.31 -12.50
CA ASN A 71 16.55 10.12 -11.34
C ASN A 71 15.58 11.31 -11.20
N PRO A 72 14.31 11.08 -10.81
CA PRO A 72 13.30 12.12 -10.61
C PRO A 72 13.67 13.17 -9.55
N GLY A 73 14.68 12.90 -8.72
CA GLY A 73 15.03 13.76 -7.59
C GLY A 73 14.16 13.47 -6.37
N GLY A 74 14.50 14.13 -5.27
CA GLY A 74 13.86 13.86 -3.98
C GLY A 74 12.39 14.27 -3.94
N ILE A 75 11.55 13.44 -3.32
CA ILE A 75 10.17 13.79 -2.97
C ILE A 75 10.03 13.86 -1.45
N HIS A 76 8.99 14.54 -0.98
CA HIS A 76 8.72 14.69 0.46
C HIS A 76 8.56 13.32 1.14
N LYS A 77 9.11 13.17 2.33
CA LYS A 77 9.09 11.94 3.13
C LYS A 77 8.29 12.15 4.40
N PRO A 78 7.08 11.59 4.51
CA PRO A 78 6.28 11.71 5.72
C PRO A 78 6.97 11.03 6.91
N ASN A 79 6.95 11.69 8.06
CA ASN A 79 7.43 11.19 9.33
C ASN A 79 6.35 10.34 10.00
N LEU A 80 6.44 9.02 9.84
CA LEU A 80 5.49 8.05 10.38
C LEU A 80 6.14 7.19 11.48
N PRO A 81 5.39 6.65 12.46
CA PRO A 81 3.93 6.52 12.49
C PRO A 81 3.17 7.79 12.88
N HIS A 82 1.96 7.94 12.34
CA HIS A 82 1.01 8.99 12.75
C HIS A 82 -0.43 8.47 12.79
N THR A 83 -1.20 8.91 13.79
CA THR A 83 -2.62 8.59 13.92
C THR A 83 -3.48 9.70 13.32
N PHE A 84 -4.27 9.35 12.31
CA PHE A 84 -5.28 10.21 11.71
C PHE A 84 -6.62 9.96 12.39
N VAL A 85 -7.36 11.03 12.71
CA VAL A 85 -8.70 10.95 13.28
C VAL A 85 -9.67 11.75 12.44
N LEU A 86 -10.61 11.06 11.80
CA LEU A 86 -11.70 11.66 11.04
C LEU A 86 -12.88 11.88 11.97
N GLU A 87 -13.45 13.08 11.94
CA GLU A 87 -14.64 13.44 12.72
C GLU A 87 -15.85 13.61 11.79
N GLY A 88 -16.88 12.79 12.00
CA GLY A 88 -18.17 12.95 11.33
C GLY A 88 -19.06 13.87 12.17
N LYS A 89 -19.40 15.04 11.63
CA LYS A 89 -20.14 16.10 12.33
C LYS A 89 -21.57 16.22 11.79
N ASP A 90 -22.52 16.45 12.69
CA ASP A 90 -23.90 16.79 12.30
C ASP A 90 -23.99 18.22 11.73
N ALA A 91 -25.18 18.62 11.27
CA ALA A 91 -25.43 19.95 10.72
C ALA A 91 -25.17 21.10 11.71
N SER A 92 -25.14 20.82 13.03
CA SER A 92 -24.80 21.81 14.06
C SER A 92 -23.30 21.89 14.36
N GLY A 93 -22.48 21.09 13.68
CA GLY A 93 -21.03 21.00 13.88
C GLY A 93 -20.62 20.13 15.06
N ARG A 94 -21.56 19.41 15.70
CA ARG A 94 -21.24 18.50 16.81
C ARG A 94 -20.67 17.21 16.26
N VAL A 95 -19.58 16.73 16.87
CA VAL A 95 -18.96 15.46 16.50
C VAL A 95 -19.84 14.31 16.96
N MET A 96 -20.37 13.54 16.02
CA MET A 96 -21.24 12.39 16.27
C MET A 96 -20.46 11.07 16.27
N VAL A 97 -19.37 11.01 15.50
CA VAL A 97 -18.51 9.83 15.38
C VAL A 97 -17.07 10.25 15.12
N LYS A 98 -16.13 9.46 15.63
CA LYS A 98 -14.70 9.57 15.29
C LYS A 98 -14.22 8.24 14.73
N TYR A 99 -13.42 8.29 13.68
CA TYR A 99 -12.73 7.13 13.13
C TYR A 99 -11.23 7.40 13.13
N GLY A 100 -10.49 6.57 13.87
CA GLY A 100 -9.04 6.70 14.02
C GLY A 100 -8.30 5.54 13.34
N PHE A 101 -7.21 5.84 12.64
CA PHE A 101 -6.29 4.84 12.09
C PHE A 101 -4.84 5.34 12.10
N GLU A 102 -3.89 4.42 12.19
CA GLU A 102 -2.46 4.73 12.21
C GLU A 102 -1.81 4.33 10.89
N LEU A 103 -1.14 5.28 10.24
CA LEU A 103 -0.20 4.97 9.16
C LEU A 103 1.19 4.82 9.75
N ARG A 104 1.82 3.67 9.55
CA ARG A 104 3.16 3.35 10.06
C ARG A 104 4.29 3.61 9.07
N GLN A 105 3.97 3.57 7.79
CA GLN A 105 4.94 3.59 6.71
C GLN A 105 4.25 4.02 5.42
N TRP A 106 4.99 4.74 4.57
CA TRP A 106 4.51 5.26 3.29
C TRP A 106 5.25 4.61 2.12
N PHE A 107 4.52 4.32 1.05
CA PHE A 107 5.03 3.68 -0.16
C PHE A 107 4.79 4.55 -1.39
N VAL A 108 5.75 4.50 -2.31
CA VAL A 108 5.72 5.21 -3.60
C VAL A 108 6.09 4.23 -4.70
N ASN A 109 5.17 4.02 -5.64
CA ASN A 109 5.37 3.13 -6.77
C ASN A 109 5.89 3.88 -8.00
N ARG A 110 6.55 3.14 -8.91
CA ARG A 110 7.03 3.65 -10.21
C ARG A 110 6.04 3.45 -11.34
N GLY A 111 4.75 3.38 -11.03
CA GLY A 111 3.69 3.07 -11.97
C GLY A 111 4.00 1.85 -12.83
N ARG A 112 3.82 1.98 -14.15
CA ARG A 112 4.00 0.90 -15.13
C ARG A 112 5.44 0.71 -15.63
N GLN A 113 6.42 1.35 -14.99
CA GLN A 113 7.81 1.26 -15.41
C GLN A 113 8.51 0.01 -14.85
N HIS A 114 8.53 -1.04 -15.65
CA HIS A 114 9.22 -2.28 -15.30
C HIS A 114 10.70 -2.14 -15.62
N ALA A 115 11.56 -2.43 -14.65
CA ALA A 115 13.01 -2.32 -14.79
C ALA A 115 13.74 -3.43 -14.01
N ASN A 116 15.02 -3.63 -14.31
CA ASN A 116 15.86 -4.52 -13.53
C ASN A 116 16.06 -3.99 -12.10
N PHE A 117 16.54 -4.86 -11.22
CA PHE A 117 16.74 -4.54 -9.81
C PHE A 117 17.58 -3.27 -9.55
N PHE A 118 18.69 -3.09 -10.28
CA PHE A 118 19.60 -1.97 -10.04
C PHE A 118 18.98 -0.63 -10.42
N ASP A 119 18.26 -0.57 -11.54
CA ASP A 119 17.56 0.63 -11.97
C ASP A 119 16.41 1.00 -11.04
N GLN A 120 15.70 0.01 -10.50
CA GLN A 120 14.64 0.25 -9.53
C GLN A 120 15.19 0.69 -8.18
N LYS A 121 16.30 0.09 -7.73
CA LYS A 121 17.02 0.53 -6.53
C LYS A 121 17.46 1.99 -6.66
N LYS A 122 18.13 2.32 -7.76
CA LYS A 122 18.62 3.68 -8.04
C LYS A 122 17.47 4.69 -8.08
N TRP A 123 16.34 4.30 -8.68
CA TRP A 123 15.15 5.15 -8.72
C TRP A 123 14.62 5.43 -7.31
N CYS A 124 14.45 4.42 -6.44
CA CYS A 124 14.06 4.64 -5.05
C CYS A 124 15.04 5.56 -4.30
N GLU A 125 16.35 5.31 -4.44
CA GLU A 125 17.39 6.12 -3.79
C GLU A 125 17.37 7.58 -4.25
N SER A 126 17.09 7.82 -5.54
CA SER A 126 16.98 9.18 -6.08
C SER A 126 15.81 9.98 -5.52
N LEU A 127 14.72 9.30 -5.12
CA LEU A 127 13.59 9.90 -4.40
C LEU A 127 13.94 10.23 -2.94
N GLY A 128 15.06 9.73 -2.42
CA GLY A 128 15.42 9.73 -1.01
C GLY A 128 14.78 8.59 -0.20
N TYR A 129 14.20 7.61 -0.90
CA TYR A 129 13.54 6.40 -0.38
C TYR A 129 14.48 5.19 -0.51
N ARG A 130 14.01 4.01 -0.11
CA ARG A 130 14.72 2.75 -0.30
C ARG A 130 13.82 1.65 -0.85
N LEU A 131 14.45 0.56 -1.29
CA LEU A 131 13.74 -0.69 -1.53
C LEU A 131 13.08 -1.20 -0.23
N PRO A 132 11.87 -1.77 -0.32
CA PRO A 132 11.23 -2.39 0.82
C PRO A 132 11.90 -3.73 1.16
N LEU A 133 11.64 -4.22 2.37
CA LEU A 133 11.88 -5.58 2.79
C LEU A 133 10.66 -6.46 2.49
N VAL A 134 10.85 -7.77 2.36
CA VAL A 134 9.78 -8.75 2.18
C VAL A 134 8.73 -8.61 3.28
N LYS A 135 9.16 -8.47 4.54
CA LYS A 135 8.26 -8.28 5.68
C LYS A 135 7.47 -6.97 5.65
N GLU A 136 7.94 -5.96 4.95
CA GLU A 136 7.22 -4.68 4.82
C GLU A 136 6.11 -4.78 3.77
N LEU A 137 6.14 -5.79 2.90
CA LEU A 137 5.16 -6.00 1.83
C LEU A 137 4.16 -7.12 2.11
N THR A 138 4.57 -8.21 2.74
CA THR A 138 3.72 -9.41 2.88
C THR A 138 3.99 -10.15 4.19
N ASN A 139 3.02 -10.96 4.64
CA ASN A 139 3.19 -11.93 5.72
C ASN A 139 3.28 -13.38 5.20
N ALA A 140 3.48 -13.53 3.88
CA ALA A 140 3.66 -14.82 3.24
C ALA A 140 4.87 -15.57 3.82
N PHE A 141 4.78 -16.90 3.78
CA PHE A 141 5.88 -17.78 4.16
C PHE A 141 6.31 -18.65 2.98
N ALA A 142 7.44 -18.29 2.37
CA ALA A 142 8.04 -19.05 1.29
C ALA A 142 9.00 -20.09 1.85
N ARG A 143 8.78 -21.35 1.48
CA ARG A 143 9.67 -22.46 1.78
C ARG A 143 10.11 -23.13 0.49
N SER A 144 11.40 -23.15 0.25
CA SER A 144 12.02 -23.95 -0.82
C SER A 144 12.85 -25.08 -0.20
N ARG A 145 13.46 -25.93 -1.05
CA ARG A 145 14.35 -27.00 -0.57
C ARG A 145 15.63 -26.46 0.06
N THR A 146 16.07 -25.27 -0.36
CA THR A 146 17.38 -24.71 0.00
C THR A 146 17.30 -23.44 0.82
N ASP A 147 16.12 -22.82 0.92
CA ASP A 147 15.95 -21.54 1.61
C ASP A 147 14.53 -21.34 2.15
N THR A 148 14.40 -20.47 3.15
CA THR A 148 13.13 -20.03 3.73
C THR A 148 13.12 -18.52 3.80
N MET A 149 12.08 -17.91 3.22
CA MET A 149 11.88 -16.47 3.27
C MET A 149 10.52 -16.18 3.91
N ALA A 150 10.55 -15.49 5.03
CA ALA A 150 9.36 -15.14 5.80
C ALA A 150 9.10 -13.64 5.69
N GLY A 151 7.83 -13.29 5.49
CA GLY A 151 7.35 -11.94 5.61
C GLY A 151 7.13 -11.49 7.07
N ALA A 152 6.20 -10.57 7.26
CA ALA A 152 5.75 -10.11 8.57
C ALA A 152 5.11 -11.23 9.39
N THR A 153 5.16 -11.07 10.71
CA THR A 153 4.50 -11.96 11.66
C THR A 153 3.10 -11.45 12.04
N PRO A 154 2.11 -12.34 12.26
CA PRO A 154 2.22 -13.77 12.13
C PRO A 154 2.25 -14.18 10.66
N ASN A 155 3.03 -15.22 10.36
CA ASN A 155 3.13 -15.75 9.00
C ASN A 155 1.78 -16.33 8.55
N SER A 156 1.53 -16.32 7.25
CA SER A 156 0.48 -17.13 6.65
C SER A 156 0.90 -18.61 6.58
N SER A 157 -0.05 -19.48 6.21
CA SER A 157 0.19 -20.93 6.12
C SER A 157 0.98 -21.35 4.88
N GLY A 158 1.28 -20.43 3.96
CA GLY A 158 1.99 -20.72 2.72
C GLY A 158 2.51 -19.47 2.04
N ASN A 159 2.90 -19.59 0.77
CA ASN A 159 3.54 -18.49 0.05
C ASN A 159 2.54 -17.52 -0.62
N ASN A 160 1.51 -17.12 0.12
CA ASN A 160 0.59 -16.03 -0.22
C ASN A 160 0.23 -15.33 1.08
N TYR A 161 -0.12 -14.04 1.03
CA TYR A 161 -0.51 -13.33 2.24
C TYR A 161 -1.80 -13.91 2.84
N HIS A 162 -2.01 -13.64 4.13
CA HIS A 162 -3.34 -13.58 4.71
C HIS A 162 -3.66 -12.12 5.00
N ARG A 163 -4.84 -11.65 4.61
CA ARG A 163 -5.27 -10.27 4.85
C ARG A 163 -5.27 -9.99 6.36
N ARG A 164 -4.46 -9.04 6.83
CA ARG A 164 -4.39 -8.61 8.23
C ARG A 164 -3.64 -7.29 8.40
N ILE A 165 -4.04 -6.52 9.41
CA ILE A 165 -3.29 -5.36 9.89
C ILE A 165 -1.96 -5.84 10.49
N GLY A 166 -0.86 -5.16 10.17
CA GLY A 166 0.49 -5.55 10.58
C GLY A 166 1.12 -6.65 9.74
N GLY A 167 0.46 -7.11 8.67
CA GLY A 167 0.97 -8.16 7.79
C GLY A 167 1.91 -7.67 6.67
N GLY A 168 2.29 -6.39 6.66
CA GLY A 168 2.95 -5.76 5.50
C GLY A 168 1.95 -5.18 4.51
N PHE A 169 2.44 -4.33 3.61
CA PHE A 169 1.65 -3.44 2.76
C PHE A 169 0.56 -4.17 1.95
N PHE A 170 0.91 -5.18 1.15
CA PHE A 170 -0.08 -5.91 0.36
C PHE A 170 -0.98 -6.80 1.23
N SER A 171 -0.51 -7.28 2.37
CA SER A 171 -1.37 -8.00 3.32
C SER A 171 -2.41 -7.08 3.97
N GLU A 172 -2.12 -5.78 4.09
CA GLU A 172 -3.00 -4.76 4.67
C GLU A 172 -3.99 -4.17 3.66
N TRP A 173 -3.59 -4.02 2.40
CA TRP A 173 -4.45 -3.44 1.35
C TRP A 173 -5.07 -4.46 0.40
N GLY A 174 -4.47 -5.64 0.26
CA GLY A 174 -5.00 -6.74 -0.53
C GLY A 174 -4.52 -6.66 -1.96
N ASN A 175 -5.39 -7.04 -2.90
CA ASN A 175 -5.05 -7.03 -4.30
C ASN A 175 -4.90 -5.60 -4.81
N MET A 176 -3.65 -5.15 -5.00
CA MET A 176 -3.40 -3.76 -5.35
C MET A 176 -3.98 -3.36 -6.72
N LYS A 177 -4.30 -4.34 -7.59
CA LYS A 177 -4.96 -4.09 -8.88
C LYS A 177 -6.38 -3.56 -8.75
N ASP A 178 -7.00 -3.70 -7.57
CA ASP A 178 -8.34 -3.16 -7.31
C ASP A 178 -8.30 -1.61 -7.16
N TYR A 179 -7.11 -1.03 -6.91
CA TYR A 179 -6.86 0.42 -6.83
C TYR A 179 -6.37 0.97 -8.18
N VAL A 180 -7.24 1.00 -9.17
CA VAL A 180 -6.86 1.29 -10.58
C VAL A 180 -6.14 2.62 -10.77
N ASP A 181 -6.49 3.63 -9.97
CA ASP A 181 -5.93 4.99 -10.10
C ASP A 181 -4.64 5.20 -9.28
N ALA A 182 -4.14 4.14 -8.62
CA ALA A 182 -2.92 4.16 -7.82
C ALA A 182 -1.70 3.54 -8.53
N ASP A 183 -1.85 3.14 -9.81
CA ASP A 183 -0.78 2.70 -10.72
C ASP A 183 0.08 1.47 -10.30
N PHE A 184 -0.31 0.71 -9.27
CA PHE A 184 0.39 -0.51 -8.87
C PHE A 184 0.31 -1.60 -9.95
N THR A 185 1.45 -2.26 -10.23
CA THR A 185 1.50 -3.34 -11.23
C THR A 185 2.49 -4.46 -10.91
N TYR A 186 2.08 -5.68 -11.23
CA TYR A 186 2.85 -6.92 -11.25
C TYR A 186 3.49 -7.37 -9.92
N ARG A 187 4.75 -7.01 -9.65
CA ARG A 187 5.48 -7.37 -8.44
C ARG A 187 6.37 -6.19 -8.02
N SER A 188 6.67 -6.11 -6.74
CA SER A 188 7.70 -5.19 -6.23
C SER A 188 8.98 -5.93 -5.92
N TRP A 189 10.10 -5.39 -6.37
CA TRP A 189 11.40 -5.75 -5.85
C TRP A 189 11.51 -5.49 -4.34
N THR A 190 12.37 -6.26 -3.69
CA THR A 190 12.76 -6.08 -2.28
C THR A 190 14.28 -6.06 -2.18
N SER A 191 14.81 -5.49 -1.10
CA SER A 191 16.26 -5.38 -0.90
C SER A 191 16.94 -6.71 -0.54
N GLU A 192 16.18 -7.70 -0.05
CA GLU A 192 16.71 -9.02 0.29
C GLU A 192 17.01 -9.86 -0.97
N VAL A 193 18.03 -10.71 -0.84
CA VAL A 193 18.49 -11.64 -1.88
C VAL A 193 18.46 -13.08 -1.36
N VAL A 194 18.32 -14.05 -2.26
CA VAL A 194 18.34 -15.47 -1.92
C VAL A 194 19.65 -15.84 -1.23
N LYS A 195 19.55 -16.61 -0.14
CA LYS A 195 20.73 -17.01 0.64
C LYS A 195 21.70 -17.80 -0.22
N GLY A 196 22.95 -17.35 -0.29
CA GLY A 196 23.99 -17.95 -1.13
C GLY A 196 23.96 -17.53 -2.60
N TYR A 197 23.01 -16.68 -3.01
CA TYR A 197 22.89 -16.18 -4.37
C TYR A 197 22.54 -14.69 -4.41
N SER A 198 23.55 -13.84 -4.20
CA SER A 198 23.39 -12.37 -4.16
C SER A 198 22.89 -11.75 -5.47
N GLN A 199 22.93 -12.50 -6.57
CA GLN A 199 22.42 -12.11 -7.88
C GLN A 199 20.90 -12.28 -8.02
N PHE A 200 20.22 -12.90 -7.05
CA PHE A 200 18.78 -13.19 -7.12
C PHE A 200 18.02 -12.48 -6.00
N PRO A 201 17.61 -11.21 -6.23
CA PRO A 201 16.75 -10.49 -5.30
C PRO A 201 15.35 -11.11 -5.24
N TYR A 202 14.72 -10.97 -4.08
CA TYR A 202 13.31 -11.31 -3.92
C TYR A 202 12.41 -10.22 -4.48
N SER A 203 11.21 -10.64 -4.85
CA SER A 203 10.10 -9.79 -5.25
C SER A 203 8.81 -10.34 -4.64
N VAL A 204 7.85 -9.47 -4.40
CA VAL A 204 6.54 -9.81 -3.84
C VAL A 204 5.44 -9.43 -4.82
N SER A 205 4.51 -10.35 -5.10
CA SER A 205 3.37 -10.03 -5.96
C SER A 205 2.38 -9.11 -5.26
N ILE A 206 1.88 -8.12 -6.00
CA ILE A 206 0.97 -7.10 -5.46
C ILE A 206 -0.46 -7.63 -5.25
N ASP A 207 -0.80 -8.76 -5.87
CA ASP A 207 -2.15 -9.33 -5.90
C ASP A 207 -2.34 -10.52 -4.95
N THR A 208 -1.26 -11.22 -4.60
CA THR A 208 -1.34 -12.37 -3.69
C THR A 208 -0.34 -12.32 -2.54
N GLY A 209 0.60 -11.37 -2.55
CA GLY A 209 1.68 -11.32 -1.57
C GLY A 209 2.68 -12.45 -1.71
N HIS A 210 2.65 -13.21 -2.81
CA HIS A 210 3.55 -14.33 -3.05
C HIS A 210 4.99 -13.84 -3.14
N ILE A 211 5.90 -14.43 -2.36
CA ILE A 211 7.33 -14.15 -2.40
C ILE A 211 7.98 -15.00 -3.48
N GLY A 212 8.78 -14.40 -4.35
CA GLY A 212 9.49 -15.12 -5.40
C GLY A 212 10.83 -14.49 -5.70
N SER A 213 11.77 -15.29 -6.18
CA SER A 213 13.06 -14.84 -6.69
C SER A 213 13.19 -15.37 -8.11
N ASN A 214 13.45 -14.51 -9.09
CA ASN A 214 13.68 -14.96 -10.45
C ASN A 214 15.17 -15.30 -10.66
N GLN A 215 15.47 -16.46 -11.23
CA GLN A 215 16.83 -16.87 -11.59
C GLN A 215 17.26 -16.27 -12.95
N ASP A 216 16.32 -15.67 -13.68
CA ASP A 216 16.58 -14.93 -14.91
C ASP A 216 17.09 -13.52 -14.59
N ARG A 217 18.32 -13.22 -15.04
CA ARG A 217 18.94 -11.89 -14.91
C ARG A 217 18.24 -10.84 -15.78
N THR A 218 17.40 -11.26 -16.71
CA THR A 218 16.57 -10.40 -17.56
C THR A 218 15.16 -10.23 -17.00
N PHE A 219 14.94 -10.52 -15.72
CA PHE A 219 13.66 -10.26 -15.09
C PHE A 219 13.46 -8.77 -14.79
N TYR A 220 12.37 -8.21 -15.32
CA TYR A 220 11.98 -6.81 -15.15
C TYR A 220 10.65 -6.78 -14.39
N THR A 221 10.60 -5.97 -13.34
CA THR A 221 9.37 -5.77 -12.56
C THR A 221 9.35 -4.38 -11.91
N ASN A 222 8.31 -4.07 -11.16
CA ASN A 222 8.15 -2.77 -10.50
C ASN A 222 8.83 -2.72 -9.14
N VAL A 223 8.65 -1.58 -8.48
CA VAL A 223 9.11 -1.33 -7.14
C VAL A 223 8.13 -0.42 -6.42
N ASP A 224 7.86 -0.75 -5.16
CA ASP A 224 7.12 0.05 -4.21
C ASP A 224 8.11 0.57 -3.16
N CYS A 225 8.78 1.67 -3.50
CA CYS A 225 9.80 2.28 -2.64
C CYS A 225 9.17 2.72 -1.32
N THR A 226 9.94 2.66 -0.25
CA THR A 226 9.44 3.04 1.07
C THR A 226 10.39 3.98 1.80
N THR A 227 9.85 4.73 2.76
CA THR A 227 10.61 5.64 3.61
C THR A 227 11.78 4.88 4.27
N PRO A 228 12.96 5.52 4.44
CA PRO A 228 14.13 4.90 5.06
C PRO A 228 13.84 4.22 6.40
#